data_AF-E8QTL0-F1
#
_entry.id   AF-E8QTL0-F1
#
_cell.length_a   1.000
_cell.length_b   1.000
_cell.length_c   1.000
_cell.angle_alpha   90.00
_cell.angle_beta   90.00
_cell.angle_gamma   90.00
#
_symmetry.space_group_name_H-M   'P 1'
#
loop_
_entity.id
_entity.type
_entity.pdbx_description
1 polymer ?
#
loop_
_entity_poly.entity_id
_entity_poly.type
_entity_poly.pdbx_seq_one_letter_code
_entity_poly.pdbx_strand_id
1 'polypeptide(L)'
;MKFHVVSLLLALLLASCLPPKGHHSGLVGIYIAHQGQSVRTYWRKVDREVIAKHNELLEKNPKIKLKDPRGPLFMLGSNRFMLLWKNSYPLAKVQSFKLEPGFYYLDSFSVETQKGILQSAPGYSYTKNGYDFKNNRPFFLAFEVKPDHKIVLPSVELSLIKTPKGFLGVFLFDNNEKGANAKWIEGSLNLKLKNASLKDAWELEQ
;
A
#
# COMPACT_ATOMS: atom_id res chain seq x y z
N MET A 1 32.79 -35.74 33.69
CA MET A 1 31.59 -34.86 33.61
C MET A 1 31.87 -33.35 33.42
N LYS A 2 33.11 -32.88 33.21
CA LYS A 2 33.39 -31.43 33.03
C LYS A 2 33.52 -30.96 31.57
N PHE A 3 33.82 -31.85 30.63
CA PHE A 3 34.06 -31.50 29.22
C PHE A 3 32.79 -31.27 28.38
N HIS A 4 31.66 -31.92 28.72
CA HIS A 4 30.42 -31.77 27.94
C HIS A 4 29.70 -30.44 28.18
N VAL A 5 29.85 -29.86 29.38
CA VAL A 5 29.23 -28.57 29.73
C VAL A 5 29.88 -27.41 28.98
N VAL A 6 31.20 -27.45 28.80
CA VAL A 6 31.95 -26.40 28.07
C VAL A 6 31.60 -26.42 26.58
N SER A 7 31.44 -27.61 25.98
CA SER A 7 31.05 -27.74 24.57
C SER A 7 29.62 -27.25 24.30
N LEU A 8 28.69 -27.42 25.25
CA LEU A 8 27.31 -26.98 25.10
C LEU A 8 27.18 -25.45 25.19
N LEU A 9 27.93 -24.82 26.11
CA LEU A 9 28.00 -23.37 26.24
C LEU A 9 28.64 -22.72 25.01
N LEU A 10 29.68 -23.33 24.44
CA LEU A 10 30.32 -22.84 23.21
C LEU A 10 29.40 -22.94 22.00
N ALA A 11 28.60 -24.02 21.90
CA ALA A 11 27.60 -24.18 20.84
C ALA A 11 26.44 -23.17 20.97
N LEU A 12 25.98 -22.88 22.19
CA LEU A 12 24.97 -21.85 22.47
C LEU A 12 25.47 -20.43 22.16
N LEU A 13 26.74 -20.14 22.47
CA LEU A 13 27.38 -18.85 22.14
C LEU A 13 27.57 -18.69 20.63
N LEU A 14 27.97 -19.73 19.90
CA LEU A 14 28.11 -19.69 18.45
C LEU A 14 26.76 -19.62 17.72
N ALA A 15 25.69 -20.21 18.27
CA ALA A 15 24.33 -20.06 17.74
C ALA A 15 23.79 -18.62 17.87
N SER A 16 24.31 -17.83 18.81
CA SER A 16 23.94 -16.42 18.98
C SER A 16 24.66 -15.46 18.02
N CYS A 17 25.64 -15.96 17.26
CA CYS A 17 26.33 -15.22 16.19
C CYS A 17 25.73 -15.46 14.80
N LEU A 18 24.68 -16.27 14.68
CA LEU A 18 23.89 -16.28 13.45
C LEU A 18 23.18 -14.92 13.37
N PRO A 19 23.44 -14.11 12.33
CA PRO A 19 22.69 -12.87 12.15
C PRO A 19 21.20 -13.24 12.19
N PRO A 20 20.38 -12.52 12.96
CA PRO A 20 18.94 -12.81 13.01
C PRO A 20 18.48 -12.90 11.56
N LYS A 21 17.82 -14.01 11.17
CA LYS A 21 17.38 -14.29 9.78
C LYS A 21 17.01 -12.96 9.14
N GLY A 22 17.94 -12.44 8.32
CA GLY A 22 17.93 -11.03 7.99
C GLY A 22 16.60 -10.72 7.35
N HIS A 23 15.81 -9.83 7.95
CA HIS A 23 14.68 -9.27 7.24
C HIS A 23 15.28 -8.46 6.09
N HIS A 24 15.43 -9.11 4.94
CA HIS A 24 16.01 -8.57 3.70
C HIS A 24 15.15 -7.43 3.16
N SER A 25 15.09 -6.32 3.87
CA SER A 25 14.19 -5.20 3.58
C SER A 25 14.65 -4.45 2.33
N GLY A 26 13.72 -4.17 1.43
CA GLY A 26 13.96 -3.26 0.30
C GLY A 26 13.75 -1.81 0.70
N LEU A 27 14.53 -0.89 0.13
CA LEU A 27 14.31 0.56 0.27
C LEU A 27 13.40 1.03 -0.86
N VAL A 28 12.19 1.50 -0.55
CA VAL A 28 11.18 1.86 -1.55
C VAL A 28 10.94 3.36 -1.55
N GLY A 29 11.17 4.01 -2.68
CA GLY A 29 10.86 5.41 -2.97
C GLY A 29 9.52 5.55 -3.68
N ILE A 30 8.59 6.28 -3.07
CA ILE A 30 7.24 6.52 -3.58
C ILE A 30 6.97 8.03 -3.65
N TYR A 31 6.44 8.49 -4.79
CA TYR A 31 5.93 9.84 -4.98
C TYR A 31 4.47 9.76 -5.44
N ILE A 32 3.56 10.33 -4.66
CA ILE A 32 2.13 10.44 -5.01
C ILE A 32 1.66 11.85 -4.66
N ALA A 33 1.09 12.54 -5.64
CA ALA A 33 0.64 13.91 -5.53
C ALA A 33 -0.80 14.08 -5.98
N HIS A 34 -1.43 15.16 -5.53
CA HIS A 34 -2.66 15.71 -6.11
C HIS A 34 -2.47 17.22 -6.23
N GLN A 35 -2.42 17.76 -7.45
CA GLN A 35 -2.20 19.18 -7.71
C GLN A 35 -0.94 19.72 -7.00
N GLY A 36 0.13 18.92 -6.96
CA GLY A 36 1.39 19.23 -6.27
C GLY A 36 1.38 19.06 -4.74
N GLN A 37 0.23 18.77 -4.14
CA GLN A 37 0.09 18.50 -2.70
C GLN A 37 0.28 17.02 -2.39
N SER A 38 0.81 16.72 -1.20
CA SER A 38 0.98 15.35 -0.73
C SER A 38 -0.37 14.66 -0.51
N VAL A 39 -0.50 13.44 -1.00
CA VAL A 39 -1.66 12.57 -0.73
C VAL A 39 -1.36 11.69 0.48
N ARG A 40 -2.26 11.66 1.48
CA ARG A 40 -2.15 10.63 2.52
C ARG A 40 -2.55 9.31 1.92
N THR A 41 -1.68 8.31 2.01
CA THR A 41 -1.97 6.97 1.49
C THR A 41 -1.77 5.94 2.59
N TYR A 42 -2.64 4.94 2.61
CA TYR A 42 -2.64 3.86 3.58
C TYR A 42 -2.43 2.55 2.85
N TRP A 43 -1.43 1.79 3.26
CA TRP A 43 -0.93 0.62 2.53
C TRP A 43 -0.92 -0.60 3.43
N ARG A 44 -1.08 -1.76 2.82
CA ARG A 44 -0.99 -3.05 3.52
C ARG A 44 -0.15 -4.02 2.70
N LYS A 45 0.60 -4.85 3.42
CA LYS A 45 1.21 -6.07 2.87
C LYS A 45 0.12 -7.12 2.71
N VAL A 46 0.22 -7.93 1.67
CA VAL A 46 -0.68 -9.07 1.49
C VAL A 46 0.04 -10.25 0.85
N ASP A 47 -0.39 -11.44 1.25
CA ASP A 47 0.06 -12.69 0.65
C ASP A 47 -1.08 -13.24 -0.23
N ARG A 48 -0.82 -13.26 -1.54
CA ARG A 48 -1.80 -13.69 -2.54
C ARG A 48 -2.13 -15.17 -2.47
N GLU A 49 -1.21 -16.01 -1.99
CA GLU A 49 -1.45 -17.43 -1.78
C GLU A 49 -2.33 -17.67 -0.56
N VAL A 50 -2.09 -16.89 0.51
CA VAL A 50 -2.96 -16.91 1.69
C VAL A 50 -4.38 -16.47 1.32
N ILE A 51 -4.54 -15.45 0.48
CA ILE A 51 -5.86 -15.06 -0.03
C ILE A 51 -6.49 -16.17 -0.86
N ALA A 52 -5.74 -16.79 -1.77
CA ALA A 52 -6.29 -17.87 -2.60
C ALA A 52 -6.83 -19.03 -1.73
N LYS A 53 -6.06 -19.46 -0.73
CA LYS A 53 -6.49 -20.47 0.26
C LYS A 53 -7.69 -19.99 1.08
N HIS A 54 -7.69 -18.73 1.50
CA HIS A 54 -8.81 -18.13 2.23
C HIS A 54 -10.10 -18.18 1.40
N ASN A 55 -10.04 -17.83 0.11
CA ASN A 55 -11.18 -17.88 -0.79
C ASN A 55 -11.67 -19.31 -1.03
N GLU A 56 -10.76 -20.26 -1.24
CA GLU A 56 -11.10 -21.68 -1.43
C GLU A 56 -11.86 -22.24 -0.21
N LEU A 57 -11.46 -21.87 1.01
CA LEU A 57 -12.16 -22.26 2.23
C LEU A 57 -13.54 -21.64 2.34
N LEU A 58 -13.71 -20.38 1.93
CA LEU A 58 -15.01 -19.70 1.89
C LEU A 58 -15.95 -20.30 0.83
N GLU A 59 -15.42 -20.70 -0.33
CA GLU A 59 -16.21 -21.39 -1.35
C GLU A 59 -16.73 -22.74 -0.84
N LYS A 60 -15.88 -23.51 -0.14
CA LYS A 60 -16.25 -24.79 0.48
C LYS A 60 -17.23 -24.63 1.65
N ASN A 61 -17.08 -23.58 2.45
CA ASN A 61 -17.93 -23.31 3.59
C ASN A 61 -18.15 -21.79 3.77
N PRO A 62 -19.21 -21.21 3.20
CA PRO A 62 -19.46 -19.77 3.27
C PRO A 62 -19.68 -19.20 4.67
N LYS A 63 -19.95 -20.06 5.67
CA LYS A 63 -20.20 -19.66 7.08
C LYS A 63 -18.96 -19.76 7.96
N ILE A 64 -17.83 -20.21 7.43
CA ILE A 64 -16.59 -20.35 8.20
C ILE A 64 -16.08 -18.98 8.65
N LYS A 65 -15.74 -18.86 9.94
CA LYS A 65 -15.14 -17.65 10.49
C LYS A 65 -13.63 -17.70 10.28
N LEU A 66 -13.13 -16.96 9.30
CA LEU A 66 -11.70 -16.85 9.03
C LEU A 66 -11.14 -15.55 9.60
N LYS A 67 -9.85 -15.59 9.97
CA LYS A 67 -9.11 -14.38 10.31
C LYS A 67 -8.97 -13.51 9.06
N ASP A 68 -9.01 -12.20 9.27
CA ASP A 68 -8.71 -11.21 8.24
C ASP A 68 -7.32 -11.48 7.63
N PRO A 69 -7.23 -11.73 6.31
CA PRO A 69 -5.97 -12.04 5.63
C PRO A 69 -5.08 -10.80 5.40
N ARG A 70 -5.56 -9.61 5.75
CA ARG A 70 -4.82 -8.35 5.56
C ARG A 70 -3.62 -8.23 6.50
N GLY A 71 -2.49 -7.83 5.94
CA GLY A 71 -1.31 -7.45 6.72
C GLY A 71 -1.48 -6.12 7.46
N PRO A 72 -0.46 -5.74 8.26
CA PRO A 72 -0.46 -4.51 9.03
C PRO A 72 -0.55 -3.28 8.11
N LEU A 73 -1.26 -2.26 8.59
CA LEU A 73 -1.41 -0.97 7.92
C LEU A 73 -0.19 -0.09 8.18
N PHE A 74 0.31 0.57 7.14
CA PHE A 74 1.23 1.69 7.27
C PHE A 74 0.76 2.86 6.41
N MET A 75 1.31 4.05 6.65
CA MET A 75 0.84 5.29 6.05
C MET A 75 1.99 6.09 5.45
N LEU A 76 1.74 6.70 4.29
CA LEU A 76 2.61 7.69 3.65
C LEU A 76 1.89 9.02 3.50
N GLY A 77 2.65 10.08 3.24
CA GLY A 77 2.11 11.42 2.99
C GLY A 77 1.59 12.12 4.24
N SER A 78 2.03 11.67 5.42
CA SER A 78 1.77 12.31 6.70
C SER A 78 3.08 12.78 7.33
N ASN A 79 3.10 14.02 7.78
CA ASN A 79 4.20 14.53 8.59
C ASN A 79 3.94 14.14 10.05
N ARG A 80 4.63 13.11 10.56
CA ARG A 80 4.47 12.67 11.98
C ARG A 80 4.73 13.78 13.01
N PHE A 81 5.45 14.84 12.62
CA PHE A 81 5.79 15.99 13.46
C PHE A 81 4.78 17.15 13.43
N MET A 82 3.70 17.07 12.63
CA MET A 82 2.72 18.16 12.45
C MET A 82 1.52 18.12 13.40
N LEU A 83 1.53 17.31 14.46
CA LEU A 83 0.49 17.38 15.50
C LEU A 83 0.43 18.75 16.22
N LEU A 84 1.45 19.60 16.03
CA LEU A 84 1.61 20.88 16.74
C LEU A 84 1.57 22.13 15.83
N TRP A 85 1.61 22.01 14.49
CA TRP A 85 1.73 23.15 13.57
C TRP A 85 0.77 23.03 12.38
N LYS A 86 0.14 24.15 12.02
CA LYS A 86 -1.04 24.34 11.14
C LYS A 86 -1.27 23.29 10.03
N ASN A 87 -2.53 22.84 10.02
CA ASN A 87 -3.32 22.00 9.09
C ASN A 87 -3.16 22.31 7.58
N SER A 88 -1.97 22.19 7.02
CA SER A 88 -1.81 22.10 5.57
C SER A 88 -0.99 20.87 5.24
N TYR A 89 -1.50 20.04 4.34
CA TYR A 89 -0.75 18.93 3.80
C TYR A 89 0.54 19.46 3.15
N PRO A 90 1.69 18.79 3.39
CA PRO A 90 2.94 19.24 2.82
C PRO A 90 2.92 19.09 1.29
N LEU A 91 3.79 19.84 0.61
CA LEU A 91 4.08 19.58 -0.80
C LEU A 91 4.49 18.13 -1.01
N ALA A 92 4.09 17.57 -2.15
CA ALA A 92 4.46 16.21 -2.52
C ALA A 92 5.99 16.09 -2.67
N LYS A 93 6.54 15.01 -2.12
CA LYS A 93 7.96 14.68 -2.22
C LYS A 93 8.14 13.17 -2.24
N VAL A 94 9.27 12.71 -2.77
CA VAL A 94 9.64 11.30 -2.71
C VAL A 94 9.81 10.90 -1.25
N GLN A 95 9.06 9.88 -0.83
CA GLN A 95 9.17 9.31 0.51
C GLN A 95 9.82 7.93 0.40
N SER A 96 10.85 7.69 1.21
CA SER A 96 11.61 6.43 1.21
C SER A 96 11.34 5.62 2.47
N PHE A 97 11.04 4.33 2.31
CA PHE A 97 10.73 3.41 3.42
C PHE A 97 11.47 2.10 3.28
N LYS A 98 11.89 1.52 4.41
CA LYS A 98 12.34 0.12 4.44
C LYS A 98 11.12 -0.76 4.61
N LEU A 99 10.84 -1.59 3.61
CA LEU A 99 9.72 -2.52 3.61
C LEU A 99 10.26 -3.94 3.50
N GLU A 100 9.59 -4.89 4.14
CA GLU A 100 9.89 -6.30 3.94
C GLU A 100 9.57 -6.73 2.50
N PRO A 101 10.19 -7.80 1.99
CA PRO A 101 9.81 -8.38 0.72
C PRO A 101 8.33 -8.80 0.72
N GLY A 102 7.65 -8.56 -0.40
CA GLY A 102 6.25 -8.98 -0.59
C GLY A 102 5.42 -8.02 -1.42
N PHE A 103 4.14 -8.34 -1.54
CA PHE A 103 3.17 -7.58 -2.31
C PHE A 103 2.46 -6.55 -1.43
N TYR A 104 2.45 -5.30 -1.89
CA TYR A 104 1.85 -4.18 -1.17
C TYR A 104 0.77 -3.54 -2.02
N TYR A 105 -0.38 -3.24 -1.41
CA TYR A 105 -1.48 -2.58 -2.09
C TYR A 105 -1.94 -1.33 -1.34
N LEU A 106 -2.46 -0.37 -2.10
CA LEU A 106 -3.08 0.84 -1.57
C LEU A 106 -4.47 0.49 -1.03
N ASP A 107 -4.62 0.55 0.29
CA ASP A 107 -5.87 0.23 0.99
C ASP A 107 -6.86 1.40 0.93
N SER A 108 -6.37 2.62 1.15
CA SER A 108 -7.16 3.84 1.04
C SER A 108 -6.27 5.08 0.91
N PHE A 109 -6.87 6.21 0.57
CA PHE A 109 -6.17 7.50 0.54
C PHE A 109 -7.06 8.63 1.06
N SER A 110 -6.41 9.75 1.41
CA SER A 110 -7.08 11.00 1.68
C SER A 110 -6.31 12.20 1.14
N VAL A 111 -7.04 13.18 0.65
CA VAL A 111 -6.53 14.41 0.06
C VAL A 111 -7.13 15.59 0.81
N GLU A 112 -6.31 16.56 1.17
CA GLU A 112 -6.83 17.84 1.64
C GLU A 112 -7.13 18.76 0.47
N THR A 113 -8.33 19.32 0.51
CA THR A 113 -8.81 20.31 -0.45
C THR A 113 -9.19 21.58 0.31
N GLN A 114 -9.43 22.68 -0.41
CA GLN A 114 -9.95 23.91 0.18
C GLN A 114 -11.27 23.71 0.95
N LYS A 115 -12.04 22.66 0.62
CA LYS A 115 -13.34 22.34 1.24
C LYS A 115 -13.23 21.30 2.36
N GLY A 116 -12.01 20.90 2.72
CA GLY A 116 -11.74 19.88 3.74
C GLY A 116 -11.11 18.62 3.18
N ILE A 117 -11.12 17.55 3.99
CA ILE A 117 -10.45 16.29 3.68
C ILE A 117 -11.39 15.36 2.92
N LEU A 118 -11.02 15.00 1.70
CA LEU A 118 -11.66 13.95 0.91
C LEU A 118 -11.01 12.60 1.22
N GLN A 119 -11.81 11.56 1.33
CA GLN A 119 -11.35 10.20 1.61
C GLN A 119 -11.88 9.23 0.56
N SER A 120 -11.07 8.24 0.20
CA SER A 120 -11.44 7.22 -0.79
C SER A 120 -12.57 6.28 -0.34
N ALA A 121 -12.80 6.19 0.98
CA ALA A 121 -13.89 5.45 1.59
C ALA A 121 -14.21 6.05 2.97
N PRO A 122 -15.48 6.02 3.41
CA PRO A 122 -15.86 6.44 4.76
C PRO A 122 -15.33 5.49 5.84
N GLY A 123 -15.33 5.93 7.10
CA GLY A 123 -14.93 5.13 8.27
C GLY A 123 -13.44 5.25 8.65
N TYR A 124 -13.03 4.45 9.64
CA TYR A 124 -11.66 4.44 10.15
C TYR A 124 -10.69 3.79 9.16
N SER A 125 -9.42 4.17 9.18
CA SER A 125 -8.42 3.64 8.25
C SER A 125 -8.28 2.11 8.29
N TYR A 126 -8.52 1.47 9.43
CA TYR A 126 -8.46 0.02 9.58
C TYR A 126 -9.70 -0.73 9.05
N THR A 127 -10.83 -0.06 8.85
CA THR A 127 -12.08 -0.66 8.32
C THR A 127 -12.20 -0.55 6.81
N LYS A 128 -11.36 0.27 6.17
CA LYS A 128 -11.34 0.46 4.70
C LYS A 128 -10.77 -0.78 4.01
N ASN A 129 -11.08 -0.93 2.73
CA ASN A 129 -10.57 -2.04 1.93
C ASN A 129 -10.23 -1.57 0.50
N GLY A 130 -8.94 -1.63 0.16
CA GLY A 130 -8.44 -1.37 -1.19
C GLY A 130 -8.15 -2.63 -2.01
N TYR A 131 -8.63 -3.80 -1.58
CA TYR A 131 -8.38 -5.08 -2.22
C TYR A 131 -9.65 -5.88 -2.53
N ASP A 132 -9.73 -6.37 -3.76
CA ASP A 132 -10.76 -7.30 -4.22
C ASP A 132 -10.35 -8.72 -3.82
N PHE A 133 -10.73 -9.14 -2.61
CA PHE A 133 -10.40 -10.48 -2.11
C PHE A 133 -10.95 -11.57 -3.02
N LYS A 134 -12.19 -11.41 -3.50
CA LYS A 134 -12.84 -12.37 -4.38
C LYS A 134 -12.01 -12.68 -5.62
N ASN A 135 -11.45 -11.66 -6.27
CA ASN A 135 -10.65 -11.83 -7.49
C ASN A 135 -9.13 -11.75 -7.26
N ASN A 136 -8.70 -11.75 -5.99
CA ASN A 136 -7.30 -11.65 -5.57
C ASN A 136 -6.49 -10.52 -6.26
N ARG A 137 -7.03 -9.28 -6.25
CA ARG A 137 -6.41 -8.14 -6.95
C ARG A 137 -6.61 -6.80 -6.22
N PRO A 138 -5.71 -5.83 -6.39
CA PRO A 138 -5.88 -4.49 -5.83
C PRO A 138 -6.97 -3.70 -6.57
N PHE A 139 -7.63 -2.76 -5.89
CA PHE A 139 -8.55 -1.81 -6.51
C PHE A 139 -7.81 -0.62 -7.14
N PHE A 140 -6.84 -0.04 -6.42
CA PHE A 140 -6.18 1.20 -6.83
C PHE A 140 -4.80 0.95 -7.45
N LEU A 141 -3.80 0.74 -6.60
CA LEU A 141 -2.40 0.55 -6.95
C LEU A 141 -1.80 -0.53 -6.08
N ALA A 142 -0.81 -1.22 -6.61
CA ALA A 142 0.06 -2.11 -5.85
C ALA A 142 1.48 -2.09 -6.40
N PHE A 143 2.41 -2.64 -5.64
CA PHE A 143 3.79 -2.87 -6.05
C PHE A 143 4.35 -4.07 -5.30
N GLU A 144 5.48 -4.58 -5.78
CA GLU A 144 6.18 -5.69 -5.17
C GLU A 144 7.56 -5.25 -4.68
N VAL A 145 7.91 -5.65 -3.46
CA VAL A 145 9.21 -5.40 -2.86
C VAL A 145 10.05 -6.66 -2.97
N LYS A 146 11.22 -6.52 -3.61
CA LYS A 146 12.23 -7.58 -3.71
C LYS A 146 13.25 -7.44 -2.56
N PRO A 147 13.82 -8.56 -2.08
CA PRO A 147 14.79 -8.55 -1.00
C PRO A 147 16.05 -7.77 -1.35
N ASP A 148 16.52 -6.91 -0.44
CA ASP A 148 17.78 -6.14 -0.55
C ASP A 148 17.91 -5.19 -1.76
N HIS A 149 16.80 -4.85 -2.42
CA HIS A 149 16.82 -3.93 -3.56
C HIS A 149 16.33 -2.54 -3.17
N LYS A 150 16.98 -1.50 -3.72
CA LYS A 150 16.42 -0.15 -3.74
C LYS A 150 15.44 -0.06 -4.92
N ILE A 151 14.19 0.21 -4.60
CA ILE A 151 13.10 0.37 -5.54
C ILE A 151 12.71 1.84 -5.61
N VAL A 152 12.64 2.38 -6.81
CA VAL A 152 12.09 3.69 -7.12
C VAL A 152 10.90 3.45 -8.04
N LEU A 153 9.71 3.74 -7.52
CA LEU A 153 8.46 3.64 -8.28
C LEU A 153 8.24 4.93 -9.07
N PRO A 154 7.57 4.85 -10.23
CA PRO A 154 7.16 6.03 -10.99
C PRO A 154 6.34 6.98 -10.12
N SER A 155 6.44 8.27 -10.43
CA SER A 155 5.61 9.32 -9.87
C SER A 155 4.15 9.08 -10.24
N VAL A 156 3.25 9.33 -9.28
CA VAL A 156 1.82 9.18 -9.48
C VAL A 156 1.10 10.50 -9.22
N GLU A 157 0.29 10.93 -10.17
CA GLU A 157 -0.68 12.01 -9.99
C GLU A 157 -2.07 11.43 -9.75
N LEU A 158 -2.68 11.78 -8.62
CA LEU A 158 -4.04 11.43 -8.26
C LEU A 158 -4.99 12.47 -8.84
N SER A 159 -5.81 12.08 -9.81
CA SER A 159 -6.95 12.86 -10.27
C SER A 159 -8.21 12.48 -9.49
N LEU A 160 -9.07 13.45 -9.21
CA LEU A 160 -10.34 13.24 -8.52
C LEU A 160 -11.51 13.44 -9.49
N ILE A 161 -12.35 12.41 -9.60
CA ILE A 161 -13.60 12.45 -10.34
C ILE A 161 -14.74 12.68 -9.35
N LYS A 162 -15.53 13.73 -9.56
CA LYS A 162 -16.76 13.97 -8.78
C LYS A 162 -17.85 13.02 -9.25
N THR A 163 -18.62 12.49 -8.31
CA THR A 163 -19.78 11.62 -8.55
C THR A 163 -20.95 12.07 -7.66
N PRO A 164 -22.19 11.67 -7.95
CA PRO A 164 -23.33 11.96 -7.08
C PRO A 164 -23.15 11.43 -5.64
N LYS A 165 -22.38 10.35 -5.47
CA LYS A 165 -22.14 9.69 -4.17
C LYS A 165 -20.85 10.15 -3.48
N GLY A 166 -20.13 11.13 -4.02
CA GLY A 166 -18.87 11.62 -3.48
C GLY A 166 -17.78 11.73 -4.56
N PHE A 167 -16.57 11.25 -4.27
CA PHE A 167 -15.43 11.37 -5.19
C PHE A 167 -14.75 10.02 -5.41
N LEU A 168 -14.24 9.81 -6.62
CA LEU A 168 -13.42 8.67 -7.00
C LEU A 168 -12.02 9.15 -7.33
N GLY A 169 -11.01 8.39 -6.93
CA GLY A 169 -9.62 8.67 -7.26
C GLY A 169 -9.14 7.84 -8.45
N VAL A 170 -8.47 8.51 -9.39
CA VAL A 170 -7.78 7.89 -10.52
C VAL A 170 -6.29 8.22 -10.43
N PHE A 171 -5.47 7.20 -10.35
CA PHE A 171 -4.02 7.31 -10.25
C PHE A 171 -3.39 7.24 -11.64
N LEU A 172 -2.77 8.34 -12.05
CA LEU A 172 -2.12 8.54 -13.34
C LEU A 172 -0.60 8.41 -13.17
N PHE A 173 0.03 7.55 -13.96
CA PHE A 173 1.46 7.27 -13.87
C PHE A 173 1.96 6.67 -15.19
N ASP A 174 3.25 6.79 -15.46
CA ASP A 174 3.93 6.12 -16.57
C ASP A 174 4.93 5.09 -16.00
N ASN A 175 4.70 3.81 -16.29
CA ASN A 175 5.57 2.73 -15.85
C ASN A 175 6.95 2.72 -16.54
N ASN A 176 7.20 3.63 -17.47
CA ASN A 176 8.48 3.83 -18.14
C ASN A 176 9.13 5.18 -17.78
N GLU A 177 8.67 5.86 -16.73
CA GLU A 177 9.27 7.12 -16.25
C GLU A 177 10.77 6.97 -16.02
N LYS A 178 11.55 7.91 -16.57
CA LYS A 178 13.01 7.92 -16.44
C LYS A 178 13.43 7.97 -14.97
N GLY A 179 14.20 6.99 -14.54
CA GLY A 179 14.71 6.88 -13.17
C GLY A 179 13.90 5.95 -12.26
N ALA A 180 12.72 5.51 -12.70
CA ALA A 180 12.01 4.40 -12.07
C ALA A 180 12.70 3.07 -12.44
N ASN A 181 12.81 2.16 -11.46
CA ASN A 181 13.38 0.82 -11.66
C ASN A 181 12.43 -0.31 -11.23
N ALA A 182 11.19 0.05 -10.88
CA ALA A 182 10.08 -0.87 -10.67
C ALA A 182 8.82 -0.31 -11.33
N LYS A 183 7.77 -1.12 -11.34
CA LYS A 183 6.49 -0.78 -11.96
C LYS A 183 5.37 -0.83 -10.94
N TRP A 184 4.41 0.07 -11.11
CA TRP A 184 3.11 -0.06 -10.46
C TRP A 184 2.32 -1.19 -11.09
N ILE A 185 1.66 -1.95 -10.23
CA ILE A 185 0.61 -2.88 -10.59
C ILE A 185 -0.69 -2.09 -10.51
N GLU A 186 -1.31 -1.91 -11.66
CA GLU A 186 -2.55 -1.16 -11.77
C GLU A 186 -3.73 -1.98 -11.23
N GLY A 187 -4.53 -1.37 -10.37
CA GLY A 187 -5.72 -1.98 -9.80
C GLY A 187 -6.91 -1.96 -10.75
N SER A 188 -7.86 -2.88 -10.50
CA SER A 188 -9.02 -3.08 -11.36
C SER A 188 -9.94 -1.86 -11.43
N LEU A 189 -10.14 -1.16 -10.31
CA LEU A 189 -10.94 0.06 -10.27
C LEU A 189 -10.21 1.20 -10.98
N ASN A 190 -8.89 1.32 -10.80
CA ASN A 190 -8.11 2.36 -11.48
C ASN A 190 -8.17 2.22 -13.01
N LEU A 191 -7.96 0.99 -13.51
CA LEU A 191 -8.06 0.68 -14.93
C LEU A 191 -9.45 0.99 -15.49
N LYS A 192 -10.50 0.60 -14.76
CA LYS A 192 -11.89 0.88 -15.15
C LYS A 192 -12.13 2.39 -15.27
N LEU A 193 -11.64 3.18 -14.31
CA LEU A 193 -11.85 4.63 -14.28
C LEU A 193 -11.00 5.41 -15.28
N LYS A 194 -9.82 4.92 -15.67
CA LYS A 194 -9.04 5.51 -16.77
C LYS A 194 -9.69 5.29 -18.13
N ASN A 195 -10.28 4.10 -18.33
CA ASN A 195 -10.93 3.73 -19.58
C ASN A 195 -12.35 4.30 -19.70
N ALA A 196 -13.01 4.59 -18.58
CA ALA A 196 -14.16 5.48 -18.58
C ALA A 196 -13.67 6.86 -19.01
N SER A 197 -14.20 7.38 -20.11
CA SER A 197 -13.80 8.68 -20.64
C SER A 197 -13.84 9.74 -19.53
N LEU A 198 -12.67 10.32 -19.21
CA LEU A 198 -12.57 11.47 -18.30
C LEU A 198 -13.36 12.69 -18.84
N LYS A 199 -13.81 12.67 -20.11
CA LYS A 199 -14.73 13.66 -20.68
C LYS A 199 -16.18 13.42 -20.26
N ASP A 200 -16.55 12.18 -19.93
CA ASP A 200 -17.92 11.82 -19.52
C ASP A 200 -18.15 12.09 -18.02
N ALA A 201 -17.09 12.42 -17.27
CA ALA A 201 -17.16 12.81 -15.86
C ALA A 201 -17.92 14.13 -15.61
N TRP A 202 -18.22 14.89 -16.67
CA TRP A 202 -19.04 16.10 -16.62
C TRP A 202 -20.51 15.87 -17.01
N GLU A 203 -20.89 14.68 -17.47
CA GLU A 203 -22.25 14.34 -17.91
C GLU A 203 -22.81 13.08 -17.22
N LEU A 204 -22.38 12.80 -15.98
CA LEU A 204 -23.20 11.95 -15.11
C LEU A 204 -24.33 12.83 -14.56
N GLU A 205 -25.37 12.97 -15.37
CA GLU A 205 -26.66 13.54 -15.00
C GLU A 205 -27.26 12.83 -13.77
N GLN A 206 -28.08 13.62 -13.07
CA GLN A 206 -28.50 13.54 -11.68
C GLN A 206 -29.27 12.27 -11.29
#